data_AF-A0A836KD68-F1
#
_entry.id   AF-A0A836KD68-F1
#
_cell.length_a   1.000
_cell.length_b   1.000
_cell.length_c   1.000
_cell.angle_alpha   90.00
_cell.angle_beta   90.00
_cell.angle_gamma   90.00
#
_symmetry.space_group_name_H-M   'P 1'
#
loop_
_entity.id
_entity.type
_entity.pdbx_description
1 polymer ?
#
loop_
_entity_poly.entity_id
_entity_poly.type
_entity_poly.pdbx_seq_one_letter_code
_entity_poly.pdbx_strand_id
1 'polypeptide(L)'
;MADPTAARLMAEPTLKEAATAVFSEEERTALKTNLRSEQISQAKYLRAHPEVHKAVQEGLARVLQAQPEDPVAFLTEYFMSEDFLRPRHP
;
A
#
# COMPACT_ATOMS: atom_id res chain seq x y z
N MET A 1 -44.03 -7.69 0.45
CA MET A 1 -43.13 -8.35 1.41
C MET A 1 -41.91 -8.81 0.62
N ALA A 2 -40.78 -8.11 0.72
CA ALA A 2 -39.54 -8.54 0.07
C ALA A 2 -39.02 -9.78 0.81
N ASP A 3 -38.65 -10.83 0.06
CA ASP A 3 -38.13 -12.08 0.60
C ASP A 3 -36.77 -11.82 1.28
N PRO A 4 -36.64 -12.04 2.61
CA PRO A 4 -35.38 -11.83 3.32
C PRO A 4 -34.26 -12.76 2.84
N THR A 5 -34.59 -13.82 2.12
CA THR A 5 -33.63 -14.77 1.52
C THR A 5 -32.90 -14.13 0.33
N ALA A 6 -33.57 -13.30 -0.45
CA ALA A 6 -32.98 -12.60 -1.59
C ALA A 6 -31.98 -11.52 -1.16
N ALA A 7 -32.23 -10.83 -0.05
CA ALA A 7 -31.32 -9.81 0.49
C ALA A 7 -30.00 -10.40 1.02
N ARG A 8 -30.01 -11.64 1.52
CA ARG A 8 -28.82 -12.33 2.04
C ARG A 8 -27.88 -12.85 0.95
N LEU A 9 -28.40 -13.08 -0.26
CA LEU A 9 -27.63 -13.53 -1.43
C LEU A 9 -26.96 -12.38 -2.20
N MET A 10 -27.39 -11.14 -1.95
CA MET A 10 -26.89 -9.91 -2.60
C MET A 10 -25.95 -9.09 -1.69
N ALA A 11 -25.64 -9.59 -0.49
CA ALA A 11 -24.65 -8.98 0.38
C ALA A 11 -23.25 -9.30 -0.14
N GLU A 12 -22.46 -8.28 -0.47
CA GLU A 12 -21.05 -8.48 -0.79
C GLU A 12 -20.38 -9.21 0.38
N PRO A 13 -19.72 -10.35 0.13
CA PRO A 13 -19.11 -11.12 1.21
C PRO A 13 -18.07 -10.25 1.89
N THR A 14 -18.09 -10.26 3.23
CA THR A 14 -17.05 -9.57 3.99
C THR A 14 -15.68 -10.15 3.64
N LEU A 15 -14.61 -9.37 3.80
CA LEU A 15 -13.24 -9.85 3.56
C LEU A 15 -12.95 -11.18 4.29
N LYS A 16 -13.55 -11.38 5.47
CA LYS A 16 -13.45 -12.63 6.24
C LYS A 16 -14.18 -13.79 5.56
N GLU A 17 -15.38 -13.57 5.05
CA GLU A 17 -16.17 -14.59 4.36
C GLU A 17 -15.54 -14.95 3.01
N ALA A 18 -15.08 -13.95 2.25
CA ALA A 18 -14.34 -14.17 1.01
C ALA A 18 -13.04 -14.96 1.25
N ALA A 19 -12.24 -14.58 2.25
CA ALA A 19 -11.03 -15.32 2.59
C ALA A 19 -11.32 -16.76 3.08
N THR A 20 -12.45 -16.98 3.76
CA THR A 20 -12.87 -18.31 4.22
C THR A 20 -13.36 -19.19 3.07
N ALA A 21 -13.96 -18.60 2.04
CA ALA A 21 -14.42 -19.30 0.85
C ALA A 21 -13.28 -19.71 -0.10
N VAL A 22 -12.17 -18.97 -0.08
CA VAL A 22 -11.03 -19.18 -1.00
C VAL A 22 -9.90 -20.01 -0.37
N PHE A 23 -9.69 -19.88 0.95
CA PHE A 23 -8.53 -20.49 1.62
C PHE A 23 -8.95 -21.45 2.75
N SER A 24 -8.21 -22.56 2.87
CA SER A 24 -8.27 -23.43 4.04
C SER A 24 -7.84 -22.68 5.31
N GLU A 25 -8.10 -23.26 6.48
CA GLU A 25 -7.69 -22.66 7.75
C GLU A 25 -6.16 -22.64 7.90
N GLU A 26 -5.49 -23.68 7.40
CA GLU A 26 -4.03 -23.77 7.32
C GLU A 26 -3.46 -22.72 6.37
N GLU A 27 -4.06 -22.54 5.19
CA GLU A 27 -3.65 -21.52 4.21
C GLU A 27 -3.82 -20.10 4.76
N ARG A 28 -4.91 -19.83 5.47
CA ARG A 28 -5.12 -18.54 6.14
C ARG A 28 -4.09 -18.27 7.24
N THR A 29 -3.72 -19.31 8.00
CA THR A 29 -2.71 -19.21 9.06
C THR A 29 -1.32 -18.98 8.47
N ALA A 30 -0.98 -19.67 7.38
CA ALA A 30 0.25 -19.45 6.63
C ALA A 30 0.29 -18.03 6.04
N LEU A 31 -0.79 -17.57 5.39
CA LEU A 31 -0.92 -16.23 4.84
C LEU A 31 -0.70 -15.16 5.91
N LYS A 32 -1.34 -15.29 7.07
CA LYS A 32 -1.16 -14.36 8.20
C LYS A 32 0.29 -14.31 8.68
N THR A 33 0.95 -15.46 8.74
CA THR A 33 2.35 -15.58 9.16
C THR A 33 3.30 -14.94 8.14
N ASN A 34 3.05 -15.18 6.85
CA ASN A 34 3.80 -14.58 5.76
C ASN A 34 3.64 -13.06 5.74
N LEU A 35 2.41 -12.55 5.84
CA LEU A 35 2.12 -11.12 5.92
C LEU A 35 2.83 -10.44 7.10
N ARG A 36 2.85 -11.08 8.28
CA ARG A 36 3.60 -10.56 9.43
C ARG A 36 5.10 -10.52 9.17
N SER A 37 5.63 -11.56 8.53
CA SER A 37 7.06 -11.64 8.18
C SER A 37 7.46 -10.56 7.18
N GLU A 38 6.63 -10.35 6.16
CA GLU A 38 6.76 -9.26 5.17
C GLU A 38 6.73 -7.89 5.83
N GLN A 39 5.75 -7.62 6.70
CA GLN A 39 5.66 -6.35 7.43
C GLN A 39 6.91 -6.07 8.28
N ILE A 40 7.44 -7.10 8.95
CA ILE A 40 8.69 -6.98 9.71
C ILE A 40 9.86 -6.69 8.78
N SER A 41 9.95 -7.36 7.63
CA SER A 41 10.99 -7.15 6.63
C SER A 41 10.96 -5.72 6.08
N GLN A 42 9.78 -5.24 5.69
CA GLN A 42 9.57 -3.87 5.21
C GLN A 42 9.93 -2.83 6.27
N ALA A 43 9.54 -3.05 7.53
CA ALA A 43 9.90 -2.15 8.63
C ALA A 43 11.42 -2.12 8.89
N LYS A 44 12.11 -3.26 8.74
CA LYS A 44 13.58 -3.32 8.82
C LYS A 44 14.22 -2.57 7.66
N TYR A 45 13.72 -2.77 6.44
CA TYR A 45 14.19 -2.06 5.25
C TYR A 45 14.06 -0.54 5.43
N LEU A 46 12.87 -0.04 5.78
CA LEU A 46 12.66 1.40 5.95
C LEU A 46 13.52 2.01 7.07
N ARG A 47 13.84 1.24 8.14
CA ARG A 47 14.79 1.69 9.17
C ARG A 47 16.24 1.72 8.69
N ALA A 48 16.63 0.77 7.86
CA ALA A 48 17.99 0.68 7.30
C ALA A 48 18.24 1.72 6.21
N HIS A 49 17.18 2.23 5.58
CA HIS A 49 17.24 3.13 4.43
C HIS A 49 16.60 4.50 4.72
N PRO A 50 17.21 5.35 5.58
CA PRO A 50 16.69 6.67 5.91
C PRO A 50 16.60 7.62 4.69
N GLU A 51 17.36 7.35 3.63
CA GLU A 51 17.26 8.03 2.34
C GLU A 51 15.86 7.92 1.72
N VAL A 52 15.18 6.79 1.90
CA VAL A 52 13.79 6.59 1.41
C VAL A 52 12.86 7.56 2.13
N HIS A 53 13.03 7.73 3.45
CA HIS A 53 12.22 8.66 4.22
C HIS A 53 12.42 10.12 3.74
N LYS A 54 13.67 10.52 3.51
CA LYS A 54 14.00 11.86 2.99
C LYS A 54 13.40 12.10 1.61
N ALA A 55 13.53 11.12 0.70
CA ALA A 55 12.96 11.18 -0.64
C ALA A 55 11.44 11.38 -0.60
N VAL A 56 10.75 10.60 0.24
CA VAL A 56 9.29 10.69 0.39
C VAL A 56 8.87 12.04 1.00
N GLN A 57 9.59 12.54 2.02
CA GLN A 57 9.31 13.85 2.61
C GLN A 57 9.48 14.99 1.59
N GLU A 58 10.54 14.96 0.78
CA GLU A 58 10.74 15.96 -0.28
C GLU A 58 9.63 15.89 -1.33
N GLY A 59 9.26 14.68 -1.77
CA GLY A 59 8.15 14.48 -2.70
C GLY A 59 6.84 15.05 -2.15
N LEU A 60 6.50 14.74 -0.90
CA LEU A 60 5.30 15.29 -0.24
C LEU A 60 5.33 16.82 -0.15
N ALA A 61 6.46 17.42 0.20
CA ALA A 61 6.59 18.88 0.25
C ALA A 61 6.29 19.52 -1.11
N ARG A 62 6.78 18.92 -2.20
CA ARG A 62 6.49 19.38 -3.57
C ARG A 62 5.01 19.25 -3.93
N VAL A 63 4.35 18.14 -3.56
CA VAL A 63 2.91 17.97 -3.78
C VAL A 63 2.10 19.02 -3.03
N LEU A 64 2.43 19.27 -1.75
CA LEU A 64 1.73 20.27 -0.94
C LEU A 64 1.91 21.70 -1.50
N GLN A 65 3.08 21.98 -2.09
CA GLN A 65 3.37 23.27 -2.70
C GLN A 65 2.67 23.45 -4.06
N ALA A 66 2.73 22.44 -4.92
CA ALA A 66 2.24 22.53 -6.30
C ALA A 66 0.74 22.24 -6.42
N GLN A 67 0.16 21.50 -5.47
CA GLN A 67 -1.23 21.03 -5.47
C GLN A 67 -1.69 20.51 -6.85
N PRO A 68 -0.95 19.53 -7.42
CA PRO A 68 -1.30 19.00 -8.74
C PRO A 68 -2.65 18.29 -8.71
N GLU A 69 -3.34 18.29 -9.84
CA GLU A 69 -4.60 17.54 -10.01
C GLU A 69 -4.40 16.03 -9.85
N ASP A 70 -3.25 15.50 -10.29
CA ASP A 70 -2.81 14.13 -10.04
C ASP A 70 -1.48 14.09 -9.25
N PRO A 71 -1.56 13.98 -7.91
CA PRO A 71 -0.38 13.87 -7.05
C PRO A 71 0.48 12.63 -7.30
N VAL A 72 -0.12 11.53 -7.75
CA VAL A 72 0.61 10.27 -7.95
C VAL A 72 1.43 10.34 -9.23
N ALA A 73 0.84 10.82 -10.33
CA ALA A 73 1.57 11.06 -11.57
C ALA A 73 2.70 12.08 -11.35
N PHE A 74 2.41 13.19 -10.67
CA PHE A 74 3.39 14.22 -10.34
C PHE A 74 4.59 13.67 -9.54
N LEU A 75 4.33 12.84 -8.52
CA LEU A 75 5.40 12.21 -7.75
C LEU A 75 6.19 11.20 -8.58
N THR A 76 5.52 10.46 -9.46
CA THR A 76 6.17 9.47 -10.33
C THR A 76 7.15 10.14 -11.28
N GLU A 77 6.71 11.22 -11.95
CA GLU A 77 7.57 12.02 -12.82
C GLU A 77 8.76 12.61 -12.04
N TYR A 78 8.51 13.12 -10.83
CA TYR A 78 9.57 13.65 -9.99
C TYR A 78 10.61 12.59 -9.60
N PHE A 79 10.20 11.42 -9.12
CA PHE A 79 11.14 10.36 -8.73
C PHE A 79 11.88 9.72 -9.93
N MET A 80 11.38 9.91 -11.15
CA MET A 80 12.05 9.53 -12.40
C MET A 80 12.94 10.65 -12.97
N SER A 81 12.88 11.87 -12.41
CA SER A 81 13.64 13.00 -12.93
C SER A 81 15.14 12.89 -12.64
N GLU A 82 15.95 13.42 -13.55
CA GLU A 82 17.40 13.60 -13.37
C GLU A 82 17.74 14.35 -12.08
N ASP A 83 16.90 15.30 -11.68
CA ASP A 83 17.08 16.11 -10.46
C ASP A 83 16.99 15.26 -9.19
N PHE A 84 16.17 14.20 -9.21
CA PHE A 84 16.05 13.27 -8.10
C PHE A 84 17.11 12.16 -8.15
N LEU A 85 17.41 11.64 -9.35
CA LEU A 85 18.32 10.51 -9.54
C LEU A 85 19.79 10.88 -9.42
N ARG A 86 20.15 12.16 -9.60
CA ARG A 86 21.54 12.59 -9.43
C ARG A 86 21.94 12.54 -7.96
N PRO A 87 23.08 11.89 -7.63
CA PRO A 87 23.61 11.93 -6.28
C PRO A 87 23.95 13.38 -5.94
N ARG A 88 23.26 13.92 -4.94
CA ARG A 88 23.61 15.20 -4.35
C ARG A 88 24.93 15.01 -3.61
N HIS A 89 26.03 15.37 -4.26
CA HIS A 89 27.33 15.42 -3.60
C HIS A 89 27.27 16.43 -2.45
N PRO A 90 27.83 16.10 -1.27
CA PRO A 90 27.96 17.02 -0.15
C PRO A 90 28.90 18.19 -0.46
#